data_AF-A0A3D0Z355-F1
#
_entry.id   AF-A0A3D0Z355-F1
#
_cell.length_a   1.000
_cell.length_b   1.000
_cell.length_c   1.000
_cell.angle_alpha   90.00
_cell.angle_beta   90.00
_cell.angle_gamma   90.00
#
_symmetry.space_group_name_H-M   'P 1'
#
loop_
_entity.id
_entity.type
_entity.pdbx_description
1 polymer ?
#
loop_
_entity_poly.entity_id
_entity_poly.type
_entity_poly.pdbx_seq_one_letter_code
_entity_poly.pdbx_strand_id
1 'polypeptide(L)'
;MIIVVAVTGITSLLLPRLSTAVIVSRYFCLLLASFLGVFGLIIGISIILIHAINLRSFGVPSIIFPKNLKCQAVKDTFIRARWTKMLTRIPILSANRTRMKPGGSGK
;
A
#
# COMPACT_ATOMS: atom_id res chain seq x y z
N MET A 1 -5.00 5.36 25.95
CA MET A 1 -6.01 6.22 25.28
C MET A 1 -5.38 7.49 24.69
N ILE A 2 -4.60 8.27 25.44
CA ILE A 2 -3.91 9.50 24.97
C ILE A 2 -3.04 9.31 23.72
N ILE A 3 -2.19 8.27 23.70
CA ILE A 3 -1.27 8.01 22.57
C ILE A 3 -2.05 7.82 21.26
N VAL A 4 -3.17 7.09 21.31
CA VAL A 4 -4.00 6.81 20.13
C VAL A 4 -4.69 8.08 19.61
N VAL A 5 -5.20 8.92 20.52
CA VAL A 5 -5.84 10.19 20.17
C VAL A 5 -4.83 11.17 19.55
N ALA A 6 -3.64 11.28 20.13
CA ALA A 6 -2.56 12.14 19.61
C ALA A 6 -2.16 11.74 18.18
N VAL A 7 -1.90 10.44 17.94
CA VAL A 7 -1.54 9.92 16.61
C VAL A 7 -2.67 10.16 15.59
N THR A 8 -3.92 9.93 16.00
CA THR A 8 -5.09 10.14 15.12
C THR A 8 -5.26 11.62 14.77
N GLY A 9 -5.06 12.52 15.73
CA GLY A 9 -5.10 13.97 15.51
C GLY A 9 -4.03 14.47 14.54
N ILE A 10 -2.77 14.07 14.75
CA ILE A 10 -1.65 14.43 13.87
C ILE A 10 -1.90 13.91 12.44
N THR A 11 -2.34 12.66 12.30
CA THR A 11 -2.63 12.07 10.99
C THR A 11 -3.77 12.79 10.26
N SER A 12 -4.81 13.19 10.99
CA SER A 12 -5.95 13.94 10.42
C SER A 12 -5.54 15.30 9.86
N LEU A 13 -4.51 15.93 10.44
CA LEU A 13 -3.97 17.21 9.95
C LEU A 13 -3.00 17.01 8.77
N LEU A 14 -2.30 15.88 8.70
CA LEU A 14 -1.33 15.57 7.64
C LEU A 14 -1.99 15.28 6.29
N LEU A 15 -3.15 14.61 6.28
CA LEU A 15 -3.81 14.07 5.08
C LEU A 15 -5.25 14.58 4.93
N PRO A 16 -5.48 15.91 4.78
CA PRO A 16 -6.83 16.48 4.74
C PRO A 16 -7.65 15.98 3.55
N ARG A 17 -6.98 15.65 2.43
CA ARG A 17 -7.63 15.13 1.21
C ARG A 17 -8.33 13.79 1.41
N LEU A 18 -7.90 12.99 2.40
CA LEU A 18 -8.48 11.68 2.69
C LEU A 18 -9.58 11.74 3.76
N SER A 19 -9.81 12.90 4.39
CA SER A 19 -10.72 13.05 5.53
C SER A 19 -12.15 12.56 5.20
N THR A 20 -12.71 12.99 4.06
CA THR A 20 -14.05 12.58 3.63
C THR A 20 -14.15 11.07 3.41
N ALA A 21 -13.15 10.46 2.75
CA ALA A 21 -13.15 9.02 2.51
C ALA A 21 -13.07 8.21 3.81
N VAL A 22 -12.25 8.66 4.78
CA VAL A 22 -12.12 8.02 6.09
C VAL A 22 -13.43 8.11 6.87
N ILE A 23 -14.10 9.26 6.87
CA ILE A 23 -15.39 9.46 7.55
C ILE A 23 -16.45 8.51 6.97
N VAL A 24 -16.59 8.45 5.64
CA VAL A 24 -17.56 7.56 4.99
C VAL A 24 -17.26 6.09 5.29
N SER A 25 -16.00 5.67 5.21
CA SER A 25 -15.61 4.28 5.54
C SER A 25 -15.93 3.89 6.99
N ARG A 26 -15.81 4.84 7.94
CA ARG A 26 -16.14 4.60 9.35
C ARG A 26 -17.64 4.39 9.55
N TYR A 27 -18.47 5.25 8.95
CA TYR A 27 -19.92 5.06 9.02
C TYR A 27 -20.34 3.74 8.38
N PHE A 28 -19.73 3.35 7.26
CA PHE A 28 -19.97 2.05 6.64
C PHE A 28 -19.64 0.88 7.60
N CYS A 29 -18.46 0.90 8.23
CA CYS A 29 -18.10 -0.12 9.22
C CYS A 29 -19.00 -0.12 10.46
N LEU A 30 -19.37 1.07 10.97
CA LEU A 30 -20.25 1.20 12.14
C LEU A 30 -21.65 0.65 11.87
N LEU A 31 -22.20 0.90 10.67
CA LEU A 31 -23.48 0.32 10.27
C LEU A 31 -23.41 -1.20 10.24
N LEU A 32 -22.42 -1.78 9.54
CA LEU A 32 -22.24 -3.24 9.50
C LEU A 32 -22.05 -3.84 10.89
N ALA A 33 -21.27 -3.18 11.75
CA ALA A 33 -21.04 -3.59 13.13
C ALA A 33 -22.31 -3.53 13.97
N SER A 34 -23.18 -2.54 13.73
CA SER A 34 -24.42 -2.38 14.50
C SER A 34 -25.42 -3.48 14.19
N PHE A 35 -25.46 -4.01 12.96
CA PHE A 35 -26.38 -5.09 12.59
C PHE A 35 -25.85 -6.49 12.93
N LEU A 36 -24.57 -6.77 12.65
CA LEU A 36 -23.97 -8.12 12.74
C LEU A 36 -22.93 -8.24 13.88
N GLY A 37 -22.72 -7.19 14.68
CA GLY A 37 -21.71 -7.17 15.73
C GLY A 37 -20.28 -7.25 15.20
N VAL A 38 -19.42 -8.01 15.90
CA VAL A 38 -18.00 -8.19 15.52
C VAL A 38 -17.85 -8.82 14.13
N PHE A 39 -18.78 -9.70 13.74
CA PHE A 39 -18.76 -10.32 12.41
C PHE A 39 -18.94 -9.27 11.29
N GLY A 40 -19.79 -8.28 11.52
CA GLY A 40 -19.96 -7.13 10.62
C GLY A 40 -18.70 -6.29 10.47
N LEU A 41 -17.94 -6.09 11.55
CA LEU A 41 -16.64 -5.39 11.47
C LEU A 41 -15.63 -6.15 10.61
N ILE A 42 -15.51 -7.46 10.78
CA ILE A 42 -14.57 -8.29 10.01
C ILE A 42 -14.89 -8.22 8.51
N ILE A 43 -16.17 -8.32 8.17
CA ILE A 43 -16.63 -8.19 6.78
C ILE A 43 -16.37 -6.78 6.25
N GLY A 44 -16.74 -5.74 7.01
CA GLY A 44 -16.55 -4.35 6.60
C GLY A 44 -15.09 -4.00 6.31
N ILE A 45 -14.17 -4.43 7.19
CA ILE A 45 -12.74 -4.26 7.00
C ILE A 45 -12.26 -5.05 5.77
N SER A 46 -12.75 -6.26 5.56
CA SER A 46 -12.40 -7.09 4.39
C SER A 46 -12.82 -6.43 3.07
N ILE A 47 -14.02 -5.83 3.02
CA ILE A 47 -14.52 -5.10 1.84
C ILE A 47 -13.63 -3.90 1.53
N ILE A 48 -13.27 -3.12 2.56
CA ILE A 48 -12.38 -1.96 2.41
C ILE A 48 -11.00 -2.41 1.90
N LEU A 49 -10.49 -3.54 2.40
CA LEU A 49 -9.22 -4.11 1.96
C LEU A 49 -9.26 -4.52 0.48
N ILE A 50 -10.31 -5.22 0.05
CA ILE A 50 -10.50 -5.62 -1.36
C ILE A 50 -10.61 -4.38 -2.26
N HIS A 51 -11.33 -3.35 -1.82
CA HIS A 51 -11.41 -2.08 -2.54
C HIS A 51 -10.03 -1.44 -2.70
N ALA A 52 -9.24 -1.38 -1.61
CA ALA A 52 -7.88 -0.84 -1.61
C ALA A 52 -6.94 -1.57 -2.59
N ILE A 53 -7.05 -2.90 -2.70
CA ILE A 53 -6.22 -3.70 -3.62
C ILE A 53 -6.60 -3.45 -5.08
N ASN A 54 -7.87 -3.18 -5.37
CA ASN A 54 -8.36 -2.92 -6.72
C ASN A 54 -8.07 -1.49 -7.23
N LEU A 55 -7.68 -0.57 -6.36
CA LEU A 55 -7.29 0.78 -6.76
C LEU A 55 -6.06 0.74 -7.68
N ARG A 56 -6.22 1.31 -8.89
CA ARG A 56 -5.13 1.47 -9.87
C ARG A 56 -4.79 2.96 -10.01
N SER A 57 -3.51 3.28 -9.95
CA SER A 57 -2.97 4.60 -10.20
C SER A 57 -2.30 4.63 -11.57
N PHE A 58 -2.87 5.38 -12.52
CA PHE A 58 -2.37 5.47 -13.91
C PHE A 58 -2.09 4.10 -14.56
N GLY A 59 -2.99 3.14 -14.34
CA GLY A 59 -2.86 1.77 -14.86
C GLY A 59 -1.98 0.82 -14.02
N VAL A 60 -1.21 1.34 -13.06
CA VAL A 60 -0.36 0.54 -12.16
C VAL A 60 -1.14 0.18 -10.88
N PRO A 61 -1.15 -1.10 -10.46
CA PRO A 61 -1.77 -1.49 -9.19
C PRO A 61 -1.16 -0.73 -8.01
N SER A 62 -1.99 -0.16 -7.13
CA SER A 62 -1.50 0.62 -5.98
C SER A 62 -0.84 -0.26 -4.94
N ILE A 63 -1.36 -1.47 -4.76
CA ILE A 63 -0.80 -2.50 -3.87
C ILE A 63 -0.29 -3.63 -4.76
N ILE A 64 1.02 -3.80 -4.79
CA ILE A 64 1.67 -4.86 -5.57
C ILE A 64 2.11 -5.94 -4.59
N PHE A 65 1.53 -7.14 -4.69
CA PHE A 65 2.05 -8.30 -3.99
C PHE A 65 3.09 -8.98 -4.87
N PRO A 66 4.35 -9.15 -4.42
CA PRO A 66 5.38 -9.77 -5.22
C PRO A 66 5.04 -11.25 -5.45
N LYS A 67 4.69 -11.61 -6.69
CA LYS A 67 4.34 -12.99 -7.10
C LYS A 67 5.43 -14.03 -6.79
N ASN A 68 6.69 -13.60 -6.71
CA ASN A 68 7.82 -14.45 -6.36
C ASN A 68 8.58 -13.84 -5.17
N LEU A 69 8.88 -14.64 -4.15
CA LEU A 69 9.70 -14.28 -2.98
C LEU A 69 11.18 -14.15 -3.32
N LYS A 70 11.52 -13.55 -4.47
CA LYS A 70 12.89 -13.15 -4.74
C LYS A 70 13.22 -12.03 -3.77
N CYS A 71 14.33 -12.15 -3.05
CA CYS A 71 14.83 -11.11 -2.14
C CYS A 71 14.81 -9.71 -2.78
N GLN A 72 15.03 -9.64 -4.09
CA GLN A 72 14.97 -8.39 -4.85
C GLN A 72 13.56 -7.78 -4.92
N ALA A 73 12.51 -8.57 -5.15
CA ALA A 73 11.13 -8.07 -5.24
C ALA A 73 10.59 -7.63 -3.86
N VAL A 74 11.00 -8.33 -2.79
CA VAL A 74 10.65 -7.96 -1.40
C VAL A 74 11.34 -6.65 -0.99
N LYS A 75 12.62 -6.48 -1.38
CA LYS A 75 13.37 -5.21 -1.21
C LYS A 75 12.80 -4.03 -2.01
N ASP A 76 12.10 -4.30 -3.11
CA ASP A 76 11.48 -3.26 -3.92
C ASP A 76 10.06 -2.90 -3.42
N THR A 77 9.37 -3.83 -2.72
CA THR A 77 7.95 -3.67 -2.33
C THR A 77 7.76 -3.36 -0.84
N PHE A 78 8.36 -4.14 0.06
CA PHE A 78 8.09 -4.05 1.51
C PHE A 78 9.13 -3.21 2.25
N ILE A 79 10.41 -3.43 1.94
CA ILE A 79 11.53 -2.79 2.65
C ILE A 79 12.34 -2.06 1.59
N ARG A 80 11.93 -0.82 1.24
CA ARG A 80 12.58 0.01 0.23
C ARG A 80 14.10 0.06 0.46
N ALA A 81 14.84 -0.79 -0.24
CA ALA A 81 16.28 -0.94 -0.02
C ALA A 81 17.05 0.29 -0.51
N ARG A 82 18.27 0.49 0.02
CA ARG A 82 19.18 1.56 -0.41
C ARG A 82 19.38 1.53 -1.93
N TRP A 83 19.34 2.70 -2.58
CA TRP A 83 19.37 2.84 -4.04
C TRP A 83 20.53 2.11 -4.72
N THR A 84 21.70 2.04 -4.09
CA THR A 84 22.88 1.32 -4.64
C THR A 84 22.64 -0.18 -4.83
N LYS A 85 21.73 -0.80 -4.05
CA LYS A 85 21.40 -2.23 -4.13
C LYS A 85 20.18 -2.50 -5.02
N MET A 86 19.58 -1.47 -5.61
CA MET A 86 18.38 -1.55 -6.44
C MET A 86 18.77 -1.54 -7.92
N LEU A 87 19.32 -2.65 -8.41
CA LEU A 87 19.82 -2.76 -9.79
C LEU A 87 18.73 -3.15 -10.80
N THR A 88 17.66 -3.81 -10.36
CA THR A 88 16.60 -4.31 -11.24
C THR A 88 15.35 -3.41 -11.19
N ARG A 89 14.61 -3.39 -12.30
CA ARG A 89 13.29 -2.75 -12.38
C ARG A 89 12.20 -3.75 -12.02
N ILE A 90 11.11 -3.23 -11.46
CA ILE A 90 9.90 -4.01 -11.25
C ILE A 90 9.34 -4.34 -12.65
N PRO A 91 9.06 -5.62 -12.96
CA PRO A 91 8.77 -6.07 -14.32
C PRO A 91 7.48 -5.47 -14.92
N ILE A 92 6.58 -4.91 -14.09
CA ILE A 92 5.33 -4.30 -14.58
C ILE A 92 5.53 -2.91 -15.21
N LEU A 93 6.66 -2.23 -14.93
CA LEU A 93 6.89 -0.87 -15.41
C LEU A 93 7.64 -0.80 -16.75
N SER A 94 8.44 -1.81 -17.09
CA SER A 94 9.28 -1.78 -18.30
C SER A 94 9.76 -3.17 -18.69
N ALA A 95 9.82 -3.43 -20.00
CA ALA A 95 10.45 -4.65 -20.55
C ALA A 95 11.96 -4.73 -20.23
N ASN A 96 12.63 -3.60 -19.98
CA ASN A 96 14.02 -3.56 -19.59
C ASN A 96 14.18 -3.90 -18.10
N ARG A 97 14.80 -5.06 -17.81
CA ARG A 97 14.95 -5.59 -16.45
C ARG A 97 16.00 -4.87 -15.60
N THR A 98 16.97 -4.18 -16.20
CA THR A 98 18.08 -3.53 -15.49
C THR A 98 17.87 -2.02 -15.43
N ARG A 99 17.97 -1.42 -14.23
CA ARG A 99 17.89 0.04 -14.04
C ARG A 99 19.11 0.75 -14.61
N MET A 100 20.28 0.16 -14.38
CA MET A 100 21.59 0.60 -14.86
C MET A 100 22.37 -0.66 -15.24
N LYS A 101 23.06 -0.65 -16.38
CA LYS A 101 24.17 -1.60 -16.58
C LYS A 101 25.22 -1.25 -15.51
N PRO A 102 25.76 -2.23 -14.75
CA PRO A 102 26.99 -1.94 -14.01
C PRO A 102 27.99 -1.43 -15.05
N GLY A 103 28.67 -0.32 -14.75
CA GLY A 103 29.55 0.36 -15.70
C GLY A 103 30.33 -0.66 -16.51
N GLY A 104 30.23 -0.56 -17.84
CA GLY A 104 30.94 -1.47 -18.73
C GLY A 104 32.41 -1.44 -18.34
N SER A 105 32.96 -2.61 -17.99
CA SER A 105 34.40 -2.81 -17.97
C SER A 105 34.86 -2.61 -19.41
N GLY A 106 35.23 -1.37 -19.73
CA GLY A 106 35.89 -1.01 -20.97
C GLY A 106 37.34 -1.45 -20.84
N LYS A 107 37.59 -2.74 -21.11
CA LYS A 107 38.89 -3.40 -21.04
C LYS A 107 39.57 -3.38 -19.66
#